data_AF-A0A7G9Z6N2-F1
#
_entry.id   AF-A0A7G9Z6N2-F1
#
_cell.length_a   1.000
_cell.length_b   1.000
_cell.length_c   1.000
_cell.angle_alpha   90.00
_cell.angle_beta   90.00
_cell.angle_gamma   90.00
#
_symmetry.space_group_name_H-M   'P 1'
#
loop_
_entity.id
_entity.type
_entity.pdbx_description
1 polymer ?
#
loop_
_entity_poly.entity_id
_entity_poly.type
_entity_poly.pdbx_seq_one_letter_code
_entity_poly.pdbx_strand_id
1 'polypeptide(L)'
;MTERKTFIRKIKQGDKIRYAEVWNERRGKKVIQHHVRYLGSDPEDLPDPSSFDIETIHFGYLAQLILNDTLSADDVYLMLEGMDKPVKHKELKEIVIRYNIAEKKTRLHLVFPRKGKSSAQSVVED
;
A
#
# COMPACT_ATOMS: atom_id res chain seq x y z
N MET A 1 37.07 -4.94 -10.85
CA MET A 1 36.01 -4.77 -9.82
C MET A 1 35.30 -6.10 -9.70
N THR A 2 35.26 -6.71 -8.52
CA THR A 2 34.57 -7.99 -8.33
C THR A 2 33.07 -7.73 -8.29
N GLU A 3 32.31 -8.17 -9.29
CA GLU A 3 30.85 -8.12 -9.25
C GLU A 3 30.35 -8.94 -8.06
N ARG A 4 29.66 -8.27 -7.14
CA ARG A 4 29.03 -8.92 -5.99
C ARG A 4 27.65 -9.36 -6.42
N LYS A 5 27.38 -10.67 -6.39
CA LYS A 5 26.07 -11.22 -6.69
C LYS A 5 25.05 -10.76 -5.65
N THR A 6 24.10 -9.93 -6.07
CA THR A 6 22.97 -9.49 -5.25
C THR A 6 21.78 -10.43 -5.42
N PHE A 7 20.86 -10.40 -4.46
CA PHE A 7 19.58 -11.10 -4.52
C PHE A 7 18.50 -10.33 -3.76
N ILE A 8 17.23 -10.59 -4.10
CA ILE A 8 16.09 -10.01 -3.40
C ILE A 8 15.82 -10.82 -2.13
N ARG A 9 15.79 -10.14 -0.99
CA ARG A 9 15.40 -10.69 0.30
C ARG A 9 13.99 -10.25 0.67
N LYS A 10 13.16 -11.23 1.05
CA LYS A 10 11.90 -11.03 1.75
C LYS A 10 12.17 -10.82 3.25
N ILE A 11 11.65 -9.74 3.81
CA ILE A 11 11.80 -9.35 5.22
C ILE A 11 10.40 -9.29 5.83
N LYS A 12 10.11 -10.18 6.78
CA LYS A 12 8.88 -10.12 7.57
C LYS A 12 9.10 -9.17 8.75
N GLN A 13 8.28 -8.13 8.86
CA GLN A 13 8.33 -7.14 9.93
C GLN A 13 6.94 -6.95 10.53
N GLY A 14 6.64 -7.73 11.58
CA GLY A 14 5.28 -7.89 12.09
C GLY A 14 4.43 -8.62 11.06
N ASP A 15 3.26 -8.06 10.77
CA ASP A 15 2.36 -8.55 9.71
C ASP A 15 2.83 -8.15 8.32
N LYS A 16 3.80 -7.23 8.24
CA LYS A 16 4.22 -6.65 6.98
C LYS A 16 5.33 -7.39 6.28
N ILE A 17 5.30 -7.37 4.95
CA ILE A 17 6.34 -7.93 4.10
C ILE A 17 7.04 -6.79 3.36
N ARG A 18 8.37 -6.80 3.43
CA ARG A 18 9.26 -5.84 2.79
C ARG A 18 10.28 -6.55 1.92
N TYR A 19 10.66 -5.90 0.82
CA TYR A 19 11.66 -6.40 -0.11
C TYR A 19 12.89 -5.48 -0.12
N ALA A 20 14.06 -6.08 -0.10
CA ALA A 20 15.32 -5.37 -0.25
C ALA A 20 16.28 -6.17 -1.12
N GLU A 21 17.09 -5.47 -1.91
CA GLU A 21 18.23 -6.07 -2.60
C GLU A 21 19.42 -6.11 -1.63
N VAL A 22 20.03 -7.29 -1.52
CA VAL A 22 21.13 -7.54 -0.57
C VAL A 22 22.19 -8.43 -1.20
N TRP A 23 23.38 -8.46 -0.62
CA TRP A 23 24.40 -9.47 -0.93
C TRP A 23 25.05 -9.99 0.35
N ASN A 24 25.65 -11.18 0.30
CA ASN A 24 26.23 -11.84 1.47
C ASN A 24 27.77 -11.87 1.36
N GLU A 25 28.44 -11.55 2.46
CA GLU A 25 29.89 -11.68 2.65
C GLU A 25 30.16 -12.76 3.69
N ARG A 26 31.02 -13.74 3.38
CA ARG A 26 31.46 -14.72 4.38
C ARG A 26 32.73 -14.24 5.06
N ARG A 27 32.69 -14.05 6.38
CA ARG A 27 33.86 -13.75 7.23
C ARG A 27 34.08 -14.90 8.19
N GLY A 28 34.99 -15.81 7.82
CA GLY A 28 35.23 -17.05 8.55
C GLY A 28 33.96 -17.88 8.66
N LYS A 29 33.51 -18.15 9.90
CA LYS A 29 32.29 -18.93 10.17
C LYS A 29 30.99 -18.10 10.10
N LYS A 30 31.07 -16.77 9.99
CA LYS A 30 29.90 -15.88 9.97
C LYS A 30 29.55 -15.43 8.55
N VAL A 31 28.27 -15.24 8.28
CA VAL A 31 27.76 -14.60 7.06
C VAL A 31 27.21 -13.23 7.45
N ILE A 32 27.78 -12.19 6.85
CA ILE A 32 27.33 -10.80 7.00
C ILE A 32 26.50 -10.45 5.77
N GLN A 33 25.31 -9.94 5.98
CA GLN A 33 24.47 -9.47 4.90
C GLN A 33 24.57 -7.96 4.77
N HIS A 34 24.82 -7.51 3.56
CA HIS A 34 24.93 -6.10 3.20
C HIS A 34 23.70 -5.67 2.43
N HIS A 35 23.10 -4.57 2.86
CA HIS A 35 21.98 -3.94 2.18
C HIS A 35 22.48 -3.16 0.97
N VAL A 36 21.83 -3.33 -0.18
CA VAL A 36 22.07 -2.54 -1.40
C VAL A 36 21.02 -1.44 -1.50
N ARG A 37 19.74 -1.82 -1.59
CA ARG A 37 18.62 -0.88 -1.66
C ARG A 37 17.31 -1.50 -1.19
N TYR A 38 16.39 -0.62 -0.81
CA TYR A 38 15.02 -0.99 -0.53
C TYR A 38 14.22 -1.09 -1.83
N LEU A 39 13.38 -2.13 -1.97
CA LEU A 39 12.57 -2.38 -3.16
C LEU A 39 11.07 -2.15 -2.93
N GLY A 40 10.65 -1.88 -1.70
CA GLY A 40 9.25 -1.60 -1.37
C GLY A 40 8.62 -2.60 -0.41
N SER A 41 7.33 -2.40 -0.15
CA SER A 41 6.47 -3.34 0.57
C SER A 41 5.82 -4.30 -0.41
N ASP A 42 5.39 -5.46 0.09
CA ASP A 42 4.56 -6.37 -0.67
C ASP A 42 3.28 -5.64 -1.13
N PRO A 43 2.97 -5.61 -2.44
CA PRO A 43 1.80 -4.93 -2.95
C PRO A 43 0.47 -5.56 -2.49
N GLU A 44 0.53 -6.78 -1.94
CA GLU A 44 -0.58 -7.50 -1.31
C GLU A 44 -0.63 -7.32 0.21
N ASP A 45 0.41 -6.75 0.82
CA ASP A 45 0.45 -6.37 2.25
C ASP A 45 -0.19 -4.99 2.47
N LEU A 46 -1.38 -4.84 1.90
CA LEU A 46 -2.28 -3.73 2.16
C LEU A 46 -3.21 -4.15 3.32
N PRO A 47 -3.52 -3.24 4.26
CA PRO A 47 -4.45 -3.57 5.33
C PRO A 47 -5.84 -3.92 4.76
N ASP A 48 -6.34 -5.13 5.07
CA ASP A 48 -7.69 -5.56 4.69
C ASP A 48 -8.79 -4.88 5.55
N PRO A 49 -10.01 -4.64 5.01
CA PRO A 49 -10.48 -4.86 3.64
C PRO A 49 -10.75 -3.52 2.95
N SER A 50 -9.71 -2.72 2.65
CA SER A 50 -9.89 -1.46 1.92
C SER A 50 -9.83 -1.63 0.40
N SER A 51 -9.81 -2.89 -0.08
CA SER A 51 -9.70 -3.29 -1.47
C SER A 51 -11.00 -3.90 -1.99
N PHE A 52 -11.48 -3.43 -3.13
CA PHE A 52 -12.72 -3.89 -3.72
C PHE A 52 -12.54 -4.15 -5.22
N ASP A 53 -12.92 -5.34 -5.69
CA ASP A 53 -13.19 -5.54 -7.11
C ASP A 53 -14.37 -4.63 -7.49
N ILE A 54 -14.22 -3.79 -8.51
CA ILE A 54 -15.26 -2.88 -8.99
C ILE A 54 -15.70 -3.23 -10.40
N GLU A 55 -17.01 -3.13 -10.65
CA GLU A 55 -17.58 -3.37 -11.97
C GLU A 55 -17.34 -2.17 -12.90
N THR A 56 -17.45 -2.40 -14.20
CA THR A 56 -17.20 -1.39 -15.24
C THR A 56 -18.06 -0.15 -15.06
N ILE A 57 -19.33 -0.30 -14.65
CA ILE A 57 -20.24 0.83 -14.45
C ILE A 57 -19.77 1.76 -13.33
N HIS A 58 -19.31 1.18 -12.22
CA HIS A 58 -18.79 1.93 -11.07
C HIS A 58 -17.44 2.57 -11.38
N PHE A 59 -16.58 1.88 -12.12
CA PHE A 59 -15.33 2.49 -12.61
C PHE A 59 -15.61 3.68 -13.54
N GLY A 60 -16.58 3.56 -14.46
CA GLY A 60 -16.98 4.65 -15.35
C GLY A 60 -17.46 5.89 -14.59
N TYR A 61 -18.28 5.68 -13.55
CA TYR A 61 -18.72 6.76 -12.65
C TYR A 61 -17.53 7.48 -11.99
N LEU A 62 -16.60 6.73 -11.38
CA LEU A 62 -15.40 7.32 -10.78
C LEU A 62 -14.54 8.06 -11.81
N ALA A 63 -14.30 7.46 -12.98
CA ALA A 63 -13.49 8.05 -14.03
C ALA A 63 -14.06 9.38 -14.51
N GLN A 64 -15.38 9.49 -14.66
CA GLN A 64 -16.05 10.73 -15.03
C GLN A 64 -15.84 11.83 -13.98
N LEU A 65 -15.98 11.52 -12.69
CA LEU A 65 -15.75 12.48 -11.61
C LEU A 65 -14.28 12.92 -11.51
N ILE A 66 -13.34 11.99 -11.74
CA ILE A 66 -11.90 12.30 -11.78
C ILE A 66 -11.60 13.25 -12.95
N LEU A 67 -12.12 12.96 -14.14
CA LEU A 67 -11.89 13.79 -15.33
C LEU A 67 -12.46 15.21 -15.20
N ASN A 68 -13.49 15.37 -14.37
CA ASN A 68 -14.09 16.67 -14.09
C ASN A 68 -13.47 17.40 -12.88
N ASP A 69 -12.46 16.81 -12.22
CA ASP A 69 -11.88 17.31 -10.97
C ASP A 69 -12.90 17.52 -9.84
N THR A 70 -13.99 16.73 -9.83
CA THR A 70 -15.08 16.84 -8.84
C THR A 70 -15.17 15.66 -7.88
N LEU A 71 -14.32 14.64 -8.03
CA LEU A 71 -14.38 13.44 -7.18
C LEU A 71 -14.15 13.80 -5.70
N SER A 72 -15.13 13.49 -4.86
CA SER A 72 -15.03 13.60 -3.40
C SER A 72 -14.94 12.22 -2.72
N ALA A 73 -14.60 12.22 -1.42
CA ALA A 73 -14.64 10.99 -0.63
C ALA A 73 -16.06 10.42 -0.50
N ASP A 74 -17.07 11.29 -0.41
CA ASP A 74 -18.47 10.91 -0.28
C ASP A 74 -18.98 10.19 -1.53
N ASP A 75 -18.56 10.63 -2.73
CA ASP A 75 -18.87 9.93 -3.99
C ASP A 75 -18.32 8.50 -4.00
N VAL A 76 -17.11 8.30 -3.45
CA VAL A 76 -16.49 6.97 -3.34
C VAL A 76 -17.28 6.09 -2.39
N TYR A 77 -17.69 6.61 -1.22
CA TYR A 77 -18.48 5.84 -0.27
C TYR A 77 -19.90 5.54 -0.79
N LEU A 78 -20.55 6.51 -1.44
CA LEU A 78 -21.86 6.33 -2.07
C LEU A 78 -21.82 5.22 -3.13
N MET A 79 -20.77 5.20 -3.95
CA MET A 79 -20.58 4.15 -4.95
C MET A 79 -20.38 2.77 -4.29
N LEU A 80 -19.59 2.69 -3.21
CA LEU A 80 -19.38 1.43 -2.47
C LEU A 80 -20.65 0.93 -1.77
N GLU A 81 -21.48 1.85 -1.27
CA GLU A 81 -22.80 1.53 -0.73
C GLU A 81 -23.73 0.97 -1.82
N GLY A 82 -23.72 1.58 -3.01
CA GLY A 82 -24.45 1.07 -4.18
C GLY A 82 -23.95 -0.29 -4.70
N MET A 83 -22.80 -0.76 -4.22
CA MET A 83 -22.23 -2.09 -4.52
C MET A 83 -22.50 -3.13 -3.41
N ASP A 84 -23.31 -2.82 -2.39
CA ASP A 84 -23.49 -3.64 -1.20
C ASP A 84 -22.18 -3.92 -0.44
N LYS A 85 -21.22 -2.98 -0.52
CA LYS A 85 -19.92 -3.06 0.17
C LYS A 85 -19.82 -1.94 1.22
N PRO A 86 -20.60 -2.00 2.31
CA PRO A 86 -20.61 -0.93 3.31
C PRO A 86 -19.24 -0.83 3.98
N VAL A 87 -18.61 0.32 3.84
CA VAL A 87 -17.34 0.67 4.50
C VAL A 87 -17.61 1.74 5.54
N LYS A 88 -16.94 1.65 6.69
CA LYS A 88 -16.97 2.75 7.67
C LYS A 88 -16.41 4.01 7.02
N HIS A 89 -17.21 5.06 6.99
CA HIS A 89 -16.80 6.39 6.58
C HIS A 89 -15.64 6.86 7.46
N LYS A 90 -14.51 7.12 6.81
CA LYS A 90 -13.28 7.64 7.39
C LYS A 90 -12.74 8.72 6.48
N GLU A 91 -11.91 9.60 7.03
CA GLU A 91 -11.13 10.53 6.21
C GLU A 91 -10.34 9.75 5.16
N LEU A 92 -10.64 9.99 3.88
CA LEU A 92 -10.01 9.33 2.75
C LEU A 92 -8.91 10.24 2.21
N LYS A 93 -7.67 9.75 2.18
CA LYS A 93 -6.51 10.53 1.71
C LYS A 93 -6.38 10.48 0.19
N GLU A 94 -6.51 9.29 -0.38
CA GLU A 94 -6.38 9.03 -1.82
C GLU A 94 -7.07 7.70 -2.16
N ILE A 95 -7.36 7.52 -3.45
CA ILE A 95 -7.77 6.23 -4.01
C ILE A 95 -6.69 5.72 -4.95
N VAL A 96 -6.54 4.39 -5.02
CA VAL A 96 -5.66 3.73 -5.99
C VAL A 96 -6.50 2.78 -6.82
N ILE A 97 -6.50 2.98 -8.13
CA ILE A 97 -7.18 2.10 -9.09
C ILE A 97 -6.13 1.20 -9.74
N ARG A 98 -6.30 -0.11 -9.63
CA ARG A 98 -5.45 -1.13 -10.27
C ARG A 98 -6.25 -1.90 -11.29
N TYR A 99 -5.66 -2.18 -12.44
CA TYR A 99 -6.25 -3.05 -13.46
C TYR A 99 -5.37 -4.27 -13.67
N ASN A 100 -5.92 -5.45 -13.42
CA ASN A 100 -5.26 -6.72 -13.74
C ASN A 100 -5.54 -7.06 -15.21
N ILE A 101 -4.51 -7.04 -16.04
CA ILE A 101 -4.61 -7.33 -17.48
C ILE A 101 -5.02 -8.78 -17.75
N ALA A 102 -4.52 -9.74 -16.97
CA ALA A 102 -4.78 -11.16 -17.17
C ALA A 102 -6.23 -11.52 -16.82
N GLU A 103 -6.73 -10.99 -15.70
CA GLU A 103 -8.09 -11.27 -15.21
C GLU A 103 -9.13 -10.30 -15.76
N LYS A 104 -8.69 -9.22 -16.42
CA LYS A 104 -9.54 -8.10 -16.87
C LYS A 104 -10.40 -7.51 -15.75
N LYS A 105 -9.81 -7.37 -14.56
CA LYS A 105 -10.48 -6.89 -13.35
C LYS A 105 -9.91 -5.56 -12.90
N THR A 106 -10.81 -4.65 -12.54
CA THR A 106 -10.47 -3.39 -11.88
C THR A 106 -10.63 -3.53 -10.38
N ARG A 107 -9.63 -3.08 -9.62
CA ARG A 107 -9.65 -3.00 -8.16
C ARG A 107 -9.52 -1.56 -7.71
N LEU A 108 -10.36 -1.18 -6.76
CA LEU A 108 -10.28 0.08 -6.03
C LEU A 108 -9.69 -0.18 -4.65
N HIS A 109 -8.70 0.62 -4.28
CA HIS A 109 -8.13 0.62 -2.94
C HIS A 109 -8.31 1.98 -2.29
N LEU A 110 -8.82 1.99 -1.06
CA LEU A 110 -8.93 3.19 -0.23
C LEU A 110 -7.68 3.34 0.62
N VAL A 111 -7.09 4.53 0.60
CA VAL A 111 -5.93 4.89 1.42
C VAL A 111 -6.36 5.93 2.44
N PHE A 112 -6.24 5.57 3.72
CA PHE A 112 -6.56 6.43 4.85
C PHE A 112 -5.29 7.15 5.34
N PRO A 113 -5.42 8.35 5.93
CA PRO A 113 -4.29 9.02 6.57
C PRO A 113 -3.76 8.12 7.69
N ARG A 114 -2.43 8.01 7.77
CA ARG A 114 -1.80 7.28 8.87
C ARG A 114 -2.09 8.06 10.14
N LYS A 115 -2.62 7.40 11.18
CA LYS A 115 -2.56 7.96 12.53
C LYS A 115 -1.09 8.28 12.81
N GLY A 116 -0.75 9.56 12.88
CA GLY A 116 0.54 9.98 13.38
C GLY A 116 0.75 9.30 14.74
N LYS A 117 1.99 8.91 15.06
CA LYS A 117 2.31 8.62 16.44
C LYS A 117 1.95 9.89 17.22
N SER A 118 0.93 9.80 18.06
CA SER A 118 0.75 10.73 19.17
C SER A 118 2.10 10.85 19.86
N SER A 119 2.76 11.99 19.72
CA SER A 119 3.88 12.37 20.57
C SER A 119 3.33 12.60 21.96
N ALA A 120 3.09 11.51 22.68
CA ALA A 120 2.86 11.54 24.11
C ALA A 120 4.24 11.62 24.80
N GLN A 121 4.47 12.80 25.38
CA GLN A 121 5.30 13.12 26.55
C GLN A 121 6.83 13.02 26.47
N SER A 122 7.47 14.16 26.69
CA SER A 122 8.48 14.29 27.75
C SER A 122 8.26 15.61 28.49
N VAL A 123 7.89 15.48 29.77
CA VAL A 123 8.00 16.48 30.83
C VAL A 123 9.44 17.00 30.89
N VAL A 124 9.63 18.31 30.98
CA VAL A 124 10.78 18.90 31.67
C VAL A 124 10.27 20.14 32.43
N GLU A 125 10.49 20.10 33.74
CA GLU A 125 10.30 21.18 34.71
C GLU A 125 11.16 22.40 34.33
N ASP A 126 10.66 23.59 34.66
CA ASP A 126 11.44 24.67 35.31
C ASP A 126 10.46 25.54 36.11
#